data_AF-V4PBI4-F1
#
_entry.id   AF-V4PBI4-F1
#
_cell.length_a   1.000
_cell.length_b   1.000
_cell.length_c   1.000
_cell.angle_alpha   90.00
_cell.angle_beta   90.00
_cell.angle_gamma   90.00
#
_symmetry.space_group_name_H-M   'P 1'
#
loop_
_entity.id
_entity.type
_entity.pdbx_description
1 polymer ?
#
loop_
_entity_poly.entity_id
_entity_poly.type
_entity_poly.pdbx_seq_one_letter_code
_entity_poly.pdbx_strand_id
1 'polypeptide(L)' 'MQEPTHDRIAETARALGLDLPEACRPGVLANLDLLAQHAKVLDDYLAGDDA' A
#
# COMPACT_ATOMS: atom_id res chain seq x y z
N MET A 1 -12.80 -8.61 11.19
CA MET A 1 -12.28 -9.48 10.13
C MET A 1 -11.22 -8.67 9.41
N GLN A 2 -9.93 -8.93 9.65
CA GLN A 2 -8.87 -8.22 8.93
C GLN A 2 -8.83 -8.72 7.49
N GLU A 3 -8.78 -7.78 6.56
CA GLU A 3 -9.19 -7.94 5.17
C GLU A 3 -8.20 -8.73 4.29
N PRO A 4 -8.68 -9.33 3.18
CA PRO A 4 -7.89 -10.05 2.17
C PRO A 4 -6.73 -9.26 1.50
N THR A 5 -6.52 -7.99 1.86
CA THR A 5 -5.47 -7.10 1.34
C THR A 5 -4.08 -7.41 1.90
N HIS A 6 -3.96 -7.89 3.15
CA HIS A 6 -2.66 -8.16 3.77
C HIS A 6 -1.96 -9.39 3.17
N ASP A 7 -2.72 -10.43 2.81
CA ASP A 7 -2.17 -11.64 2.18
C ASP A 7 -1.61 -11.35 0.78
N ARG A 8 -2.23 -10.41 0.05
CA ARG A 8 -1.77 -9.99 -1.28
C ARG A 8 -0.41 -9.30 -1.25
N ILE A 9 0.00 -8.68 -0.13
CA ILE A 9 1.28 -7.96 -0.05
C ILE A 9 2.46 -8.92 -0.10
N ALA A 10 2.38 -10.04 0.60
CA ALA A 10 3.45 -11.05 0.59
C ALA A 10 3.53 -11.81 -0.74
N GLU A 11 2.40 -12.00 -1.43
CA GLU A 11 2.37 -12.55 -2.78
C GLU A 11 2.92 -11.56 -3.80
N THR A 12 2.55 -10.29 -3.70
CA THR A 12 3.03 -9.22 -4.58
C THR A 12 4.54 -9.00 -4.41
N ALA A 13 5.04 -8.96 -3.18
CA ALA A 13 6.48 -8.86 -2.92
C ALA A 13 7.24 -10.01 -3.59
N ARG A 14 6.76 -11.25 -3.44
CA ARG A 14 7.35 -12.42 -4.11
C ARG A 14 7.29 -12.33 -5.63
N ALA A 15 6.17 -11.89 -6.21
CA ALA A 15 6.03 -11.70 -7.65
C ALA A 15 6.98 -10.63 -8.20
N LEU A 16 7.35 -9.64 -7.39
CA LEU A 16 8.34 -8.60 -7.70
C LEU A 16 9.79 -9.03 -7.43
N GLY A 17 10.01 -10.25 -6.93
CA GLY A 17 11.34 -10.74 -6.55
C GLY A 17 11.89 -10.06 -5.28
N LEU A 18 11.04 -9.44 -4.48
CA LEU A 18 11.40 -8.83 -3.21
C LEU A 18 11.26 -9.86 -2.09
N ASP A 19 12.36 -10.13 -1.40
CA ASP A 19 12.30 -10.84 -0.14
C ASP A 19 11.84 -9.88 0.96
N LEU A 20 10.70 -10.21 1.60
CA LEU A 20 10.12 -9.41 2.66
C LEU A 20 10.21 -10.19 3.98
N PRO A 21 11.23 -9.92 4.81
CA PRO A 21 11.38 -10.57 6.11
C PRO A 21 10.13 -10.36 6.96
N GLU A 22 9.75 -11.37 7.74
CA GLU A 22 8.54 -11.31 8.56
C GLU A 22 8.56 -10.14 9.55
N ALA A 23 9.72 -9.83 10.12
CA ALA A 23 9.94 -8.68 11.00
C ALA A 23 9.67 -7.32 10.32
N CYS A 24 9.81 -7.23 8.99
CA CYS A 24 9.57 -6.00 8.24
C CYS A 24 8.09 -5.83 7.85
N ARG A 25 7.30 -6.90 7.87
CA ARG A 25 5.91 -6.90 7.39
C ARG A 25 5.03 -5.82 8.07
N PRO A 26 5.06 -5.64 9.40
CA PRO A 26 4.22 -4.61 10.04
C PRO A 26 4.54 -3.19 9.56
N GLY A 27 5.83 -2.89 9.36
CA GLY A 27 6.27 -1.57 8.89
C GLY A 27 5.90 -1.32 7.42
N VAL A 28 6.02 -2.34 6.57
CA VAL A 28 5.60 -2.24 5.17
C VAL A 28 4.10 -2.01 5.05
N LEU A 29 3.29 -2.72 5.85
CA LEU A 29 1.84 -2.51 5.90
C LEU A 29 1.49 -1.07 6.29
N ALA A 30 2.05 -0.57 7.39
CA ALA A 30 1.80 0.79 7.86
C ALA A 30 2.19 1.85 6.82
N ASN A 31 3.32 1.65 6.12
CA ASN A 31 3.75 2.57 5.08
C ASN A 31 2.84 2.55 3.86
N LEU A 32 2.37 1.37 3.43
CA LEU A 32 1.44 1.25 2.30
C LEU A 32 0.09 1.90 2.62
N ASP A 33 -0.42 1.73 3.85
CA ASP A 33 -1.66 2.39 4.29
C ASP A 33 -1.52 3.92 4.28
N LEU A 34 -0.39 4.44 4.76
CA LEU A 34 -0.11 5.88 4.75
C LEU A 34 0.00 6.42 3.31
N LEU A 35 0.70 5.69 2.44
CA LEU A 35 0.83 6.08 1.02
C LEU A 35 -0.52 6.05 0.29
N ALA A 36 -1.38 5.09 0.59
CA ALA A 36 -2.73 5.04 0.02
C ALA A 36 -3.57 6.28 0.40
N GLN A 37 -3.45 6.75 1.64
CA GLN A 37 -4.12 7.99 2.08
C GLN A 37 -3.58 9.21 1.33
N HIS A 38 -2.26 9.31 1.16
CA HIS A 38 -1.66 10.42 0.42
C HIS A 38 -2.00 10.40 -1.08
N ALA A 39 -2.01 9.22 -1.69
CA ALA A 39 -2.43 9.04 -3.08
C ALA A 39 -3.86 9.53 -3.28
N LYS A 40 -4.78 9.19 -2.37
CA LYS A 40 -6.15 9.69 -2.42
C LYS A 40 -6.23 11.22 -2.36
N VAL A 41 -5.47 11.86 -1.46
CA VAL A 41 -5.45 13.33 -1.36
C VAL A 41 -4.93 13.96 -2.66
N LEU A 42 -3.91 13.37 -3.27
CA LEU A 42 -3.37 13.82 -4.55
C LEU A 42 -4.39 13.67 -5.68
N ASP A 43 -5.07 12.52 -5.77
CA ASP A 43 -6.11 12.27 -6.78
C ASP A 43 -7.26 13.26 -6.63
N ASP A 44 -7.73 13.51 -5.39
CA ASP A 44 -8.79 14.47 -5.11
C ASP A 44 -8.37 15.91 -5.49
N TYR A 45 -7.09 16.27 -5.29
CA TYR A 45 -6.55 17.57 -5.71
C TYR A 45 -6.51 17.70 -7.24
N LEU A 46 -5.96 16.70 -7.94
CA LEU A 46 -5.84 16.72 -9.41
C LEU A 46 -7.22 16.73 -10.09
N ALA A 47 -8.19 15.99 -9.55
CA ALA A 47 -9.56 15.99 -10.06
C ALA A 47 -10.28 17.35 -9.85
N GLY A 48 -9.82 18.17 -8.89
CA GLY A 48 -10.34 19.52 -8.64
C GLY A 48 -9.64 20.63 -9.44
N ASP A 49 -8.43 20.40 -9.94
CA ASP A 49 -7.65 21.36 -10.77
C ASP A 49 -8.06 21.31 -12.26
N ASP A 50 -8.86 20.32 -12.67
CA ASP A 50 -9.47 20.19 -13.99
C ASP A 50 -10.77 21.04 -14.18
N ALA A 51 -11.06 21.97 -13.26
CA ALA A 51 -12.30 22.78 -13.22
C ALA A 51 -12.14 24.24 -13.69
#